data_AF-A0A4Q5QRR4-F1
#
_entry.id   AF-A0A4Q5QRR4-F1
#
_cell.length_a   1.000
_cell.length_b   1.000
_cell.length_c   1.000
_cell.angle_alpha   90.00
_cell.angle_beta   90.00
_cell.angle_gamma   90.00
#
_symmetry.space_group_name_H-M   'P 1'
#
loop_
_entity.id
_entity.type
_entity.pdbx_description
1 polymer ?
#
loop_
_entity_poly.entity_id
_entity_poly.type
_entity_poly.pdbx_seq_one_letter_code
_entity_poly.pdbx_strand_id
1 'polypeptide(L)'
;MKSLLLAAALLAGGSAAAQSAKAPAPVRKATPAAAAVPTAPDNRAAVRETDIQKYLYTLAGDYYRGREAGTLDELKASAWLAEQARAIGAQPASV
;
A
#
# COMPACT_ATOMS: atom_id res chain seq x y z
N MET A 1 32.83 48.24 -21.74
CA MET A 1 32.34 48.53 -20.38
C MET A 1 31.12 49.44 -20.54
N LYS A 2 29.92 48.87 -20.65
CA LYS A 2 28.68 49.62 -20.84
C LYS A 2 27.83 49.49 -19.56
N SER A 3 27.84 50.58 -18.80
CA SER A 3 26.73 51.18 -18.07
C SER A 3 25.79 50.25 -17.30
N LEU A 4 26.06 50.22 -15.99
CA LEU A 4 25.15 49.88 -14.91
C LEU A 4 24.06 50.95 -14.79
N LEU A 5 22.84 50.52 -14.42
CA LEU A 5 21.87 51.16 -13.50
C LEU A 5 20.42 51.29 -14.01
N LEU A 6 19.53 50.79 -13.14
CA LEU A 6 18.31 51.42 -12.60
C LEU A 6 16.92 50.92 -13.08
N ALA A 7 16.28 50.21 -12.14
CA ALA A 7 15.00 50.54 -11.50
C ALA A 7 13.63 50.26 -12.16
N ALA A 8 12.77 49.78 -11.25
CA ALA A 8 11.37 50.15 -11.01
C ALA A 8 10.22 49.37 -11.70
N ALA A 9 9.54 48.62 -10.83
CA ALA A 9 8.10 48.76 -10.50
C ALA A 9 7.00 48.26 -11.47
N LEU A 10 6.24 47.29 -10.93
CA LEU A 10 4.78 47.11 -10.96
C LEU A 10 4.06 46.99 -12.31
N LEU A 11 3.51 45.80 -12.59
CA LEU A 11 2.20 45.67 -13.24
C LEU A 11 1.50 44.36 -12.86
N ALA A 12 0.26 44.52 -12.42
CA ALA A 12 -0.71 43.49 -12.11
C ALA A 12 -1.26 42.82 -13.39
N GLY A 13 -1.82 41.62 -13.24
CA GLY A 13 -2.92 41.15 -14.08
C GLY A 13 -2.71 39.80 -14.76
N GLY A 14 -3.71 38.93 -14.59
CA GLY A 14 -4.03 37.92 -15.60
C GLY A 14 -3.86 36.47 -15.18
N SER A 15 -4.77 35.98 -14.34
CA SER A 15 -5.12 34.56 -14.30
C SER A 15 -5.69 34.16 -15.66
N ALA A 16 -4.92 33.45 -16.48
CA ALA A 16 -5.39 32.87 -17.73
C ALA A 16 -5.76 31.41 -17.49
N ALA A 17 -7.07 31.17 -17.37
CA ALA A 17 -7.68 29.87 -17.39
C ALA A 17 -7.25 29.12 -18.66
N ALA A 18 -6.48 28.04 -18.49
CA ALA A 18 -6.24 27.08 -19.55
C ALA A 18 -7.56 26.35 -19.84
N GLN A 19 -8.18 26.70 -20.97
CA GLN A 19 -9.34 26.01 -21.52
C GLN A 19 -9.02 24.53 -21.72
N SER A 20 -9.71 23.67 -20.95
CA SER A 20 -9.70 22.24 -21.15
C SER A 20 -10.47 21.93 -22.45
N ALA A 21 -9.74 21.62 -23.51
CA ALA A 21 -10.31 21.10 -24.74
C ALA A 21 -10.90 19.71 -24.45
N LYS A 22 -12.22 19.55 -24.61
CA LYS A 22 -12.92 18.27 -24.49
C LYS A 22 -12.52 17.36 -25.64
N ALA A 23 -11.50 16.52 -25.41
CA ALA A 23 -11.19 15.40 -26.28
C ALA A 23 -12.36 14.38 -26.24
N PRO A 24 -12.74 13.76 -27.37
CA PRO A 24 -13.75 12.69 -27.37
C PRO A 24 -13.22 11.53 -26.53
N ALA A 25 -14.00 11.12 -25.53
CA ALA A 25 -13.67 9.99 -24.68
C ALA A 25 -13.52 8.72 -25.54
N PRO A 26 -12.46 7.91 -25.37
CA PRO A 26 -12.39 6.62 -26.03
C PRO A 26 -13.57 5.77 -25.53
N VAL A 27 -14.32 5.21 -26.48
CA VAL A 27 -15.37 4.23 -26.20
C VAL A 27 -14.70 3.06 -25.49
N ARG A 28 -14.86 2.96 -24.17
CA ARG A 28 -14.42 1.80 -23.40
C ARG A 28 -15.23 0.60 -23.92
N LYS A 29 -14.57 -0.31 -24.63
CA LYS A 29 -15.15 -1.63 -24.93
C LYS A 29 -15.62 -2.22 -23.60
N ALA A 30 -16.89 -2.65 -23.54
CA ALA A 30 -17.46 -3.23 -22.33
C ALA A 30 -16.58 -4.40 -21.88
N THR A 31 -16.01 -4.28 -20.68
CA THR A 31 -15.37 -5.40 -19.99
C THR A 31 -16.40 -6.52 -19.87
N PRO A 32 -16.05 -7.79 -20.16
CA PRO A 32 -16.96 -8.90 -19.90
C PRO A 32 -17.43 -8.82 -18.45
N ALA A 33 -18.74 -8.96 -18.23
CA ALA A 33 -19.33 -8.97 -16.89
C ALA A 33 -18.54 -9.96 -16.04
N ALA A 34 -18.01 -9.48 -14.91
CA ALA A 34 -17.30 -10.32 -13.97
C ALA A 34 -18.18 -11.52 -13.64
N ALA A 35 -17.70 -12.72 -13.97
CA ALA A 35 -18.37 -13.95 -13.61
C ALA A 35 -18.67 -13.91 -12.10
N ALA A 36 -19.88 -14.31 -11.72
CA ALA A 36 -20.31 -14.30 -10.32
C ALA A 36 -19.28 -15.06 -9.48
N VAL A 37 -18.63 -14.37 -8.54
CA VAL A 37 -17.73 -15.00 -7.58
C VAL A 37 -18.60 -15.93 -6.73
N PRO A 38 -18.28 -17.23 -6.63
CA PRO A 38 -19.00 -18.14 -5.74
C PRO A 38 -19.06 -17.55 -4.33
N THR A 39 -20.23 -17.56 -3.71
CA THR A 39 -20.39 -17.08 -2.34
C THR A 39 -19.57 -17.99 -1.41
N ALA A 40 -18.41 -17.49 -0.97
CA ALA A 40 -17.58 -18.22 -0.02
C ALA A 40 -18.34 -18.37 1.32
N PRO A 41 -18.08 -19.44 2.08
CA PRO A 41 -18.64 -19.60 3.43
C PRO A 41 -18.31 -18.40 4.32
N ASP A 42 -19.24 -18.00 5.20
CA ASP A 42 -18.96 -16.99 6.23
C ASP A 42 -18.02 -17.59 7.30
N ASN A 43 -16.78 -17.10 7.34
CA ASN A 43 -15.75 -17.57 8.26
C ASN A 43 -15.46 -16.59 9.41
N ARG A 44 -16.30 -15.56 9.62
CA ARG A 44 -16.04 -14.53 10.64
C ARG A 44 -15.96 -15.11 12.06
N ALA A 45 -16.68 -16.20 12.34
CA ALA A 45 -16.64 -16.88 13.64
C ALA A 45 -15.29 -17.56 13.96
N ALA A 46 -14.44 -17.79 12.96
CA ALA A 46 -13.11 -18.38 13.16
C ALA A 46 -12.06 -17.36 13.63
N VAL A 47 -12.32 -16.05 13.51
CA VAL A 47 -11.39 -14.99 13.92
C VAL A 47 -11.61 -14.68 15.40
N ARG A 48 -10.65 -15.07 16.26
CA ARG A 48 -10.74 -14.89 17.71
C ARG A 48 -9.78 -13.81 18.21
N GLU A 49 -10.25 -12.98 19.14
CA GLU A 49 -9.43 -11.94 19.78
C GLU A 49 -8.19 -12.53 20.48
N THR A 50 -8.34 -13.66 21.16
CA THR A 50 -7.25 -14.34 21.87
C THR A 50 -6.10 -14.73 20.94
N ASP A 51 -6.41 -15.11 19.70
CA ASP A 51 -5.40 -15.50 18.71
C ASP A 51 -4.63 -14.26 18.25
N ILE A 52 -5.33 -13.15 18.00
CA ILE A 52 -4.72 -11.86 17.66
C ILE A 52 -3.79 -11.39 18.78
N GLN A 53 -4.26 -11.39 20.02
CA GLN A 53 -3.46 -10.97 21.17
C GLN A 53 -2.20 -11.83 21.33
N LYS A 54 -2.32 -13.16 21.23
CA LYS A 54 -1.19 -14.09 21.31
C LYS A 54 -0.11 -13.74 20.28
N TYR A 55 -0.49 -13.58 19.02
CA TYR A 55 0.47 -13.31 17.95
C TYR A 55 1.05 -11.90 18.04
N LEU A 56 0.23 -10.92 18.41
CA LEU A 56 0.67 -9.54 18.64
C LEU A 56 1.75 -9.49 19.72
N TYR A 57 1.48 -10.06 20.90
CA TYR A 57 2.42 -10.05 22.01
C TYR A 57 3.68 -10.87 21.74
N THR A 58 3.56 -11.97 21.00
CA THR A 58 4.73 -12.75 20.57
C THR A 58 5.67 -11.90 19.72
N LEU A 59 5.14 -11.22 18.69
CA LEU A 59 5.95 -10.40 17.80
C LEU A 59 6.42 -9.08 18.42
N ALA A 60 5.67 -8.54 19.39
CA ALA A 60 6.03 -7.33 20.12
C ALA A 60 7.04 -7.57 21.26
N GLY A 61 7.32 -8.84 21.59
CA GLY A 61 8.25 -9.19 22.66
C GLY A 61 9.70 -8.83 22.35
N ASP A 62 10.48 -8.64 23.43
CA ASP A 62 11.92 -8.33 23.40
C ASP A 62 12.77 -9.34 22.62
N TYR A 63 12.25 -10.52 22.31
CA TYR A 63 12.98 -11.50 21.50
C TYR A 63 13.22 -11.02 20.06
N TYR A 64 12.33 -10.15 19.54
CA TYR A 64 12.40 -9.60 18.18
C TYR A 64 12.77 -8.11 18.13
N ARG A 65 13.31 -7.54 19.23
CA ARG A 65 13.91 -6.19 19.46
C ARG A 65 13.82 -5.13 18.34
N GLY A 66 12.62 -4.86 17.83
CA GLY A 66 12.42 -4.01 16.66
C GLY A 66 12.72 -4.78 15.38
N ARG A 67 11.69 -4.92 14.53
CA ARG A 67 11.76 -5.66 13.26
C ARG A 67 12.21 -4.72 12.14
N GLU A 68 13.30 -4.00 12.38
CA GLU A 68 13.86 -3.08 11.40
C GLU A 68 14.31 -3.87 10.17
N ALA A 69 13.98 -3.37 8.98
CA ALA A 69 14.29 -4.07 7.74
C ALA A 69 15.81 -4.27 7.55
N GLY A 70 16.20 -5.47 7.15
CA GLY A 70 17.59 -5.88 6.98
C GLY A 70 18.30 -6.31 8.27
N THR A 71 17.59 -6.45 9.38
CA THR A 71 18.18 -6.90 10.67
C THR A 71 17.97 -8.39 10.93
N LEU A 72 18.78 -8.96 11.83
CA LEU A 72 18.57 -10.34 12.30
C LEU A 72 17.24 -10.51 13.04
N ASP A 73 16.73 -9.46 13.68
CA ASP A 73 15.49 -9.53 14.44
C ASP A 73 14.27 -9.57 13.51
N GLU A 74 14.31 -8.85 12.39
CA GLU A 74 13.37 -9.04 11.29
C GLU A 74 13.44 -10.47 10.76
N LEU A 75 14.63 -11.00 10.46
CA LEU A 75 14.78 -12.36 9.92
C LEU A 75 14.16 -13.41 10.85
N LYS A 76 14.38 -13.30 12.17
CA LYS A 76 13.77 -14.20 13.15
C LYS A 76 12.24 -14.10 13.16
N ALA A 77 11.69 -12.88 13.12
CA ALA A 77 10.25 -12.66 13.09
C ALA A 77 9.61 -13.24 11.82
N SER A 78 10.27 -13.04 10.67
CA SER A 78 9.86 -13.60 9.38
C SER A 78 9.91 -15.12 9.37
N ALA A 79 10.97 -15.72 9.93
CA ALA A 79 11.08 -17.17 10.07
C ALA A 79 10.00 -17.75 10.97
N TRP A 80 9.68 -17.07 12.08
CA TRP A 80 8.59 -17.48 12.98
C TRP A 80 7.22 -17.43 12.28
N LEU A 81 6.93 -16.38 11.50
CA LEU A 81 5.71 -16.28 10.71
C LEU A 81 5.60 -17.40 9.67
N ALA A 82 6.70 -17.72 8.99
CA ALA A 82 6.74 -18.84 8.05
C ALA A 82 6.43 -20.18 8.73
N GLU A 83 6.88 -20.37 9.96
CA GLU A 83 6.53 -21.56 10.75
C GLU A 83 5.05 -21.58 11.16
N GLN A 84 4.47 -20.44 11.54
CA GLN A 84 3.03 -20.38 11.83
C GLN A 84 2.19 -20.71 10.58
N ALA A 85 2.63 -20.26 9.41
CA ALA A 85 1.99 -20.59 8.13
C ALA A 85 2.08 -22.10 7.83
N ARG A 86 3.24 -22.72 8.02
CA ARG A 86 3.39 -24.18 7.88
C ARG A 86 2.53 -24.95 8.86
N ALA A 87 2.44 -24.49 10.12
CA ALA A 87 1.64 -25.13 11.15
C ALA A 87 0.14 -25.20 10.80
N ILE A 88 -0.37 -24.24 10.02
CA ILE A 88 -1.75 -24.27 9.50
C ILE A 88 -1.88 -24.98 8.14
N GLY A 89 -0.80 -25.60 7.65
CA GLY A 89 -0.76 -26.32 6.38
C GLY A 89 -0.64 -25.42 5.15
N ALA A 90 -0.35 -24.13 5.31
CA ALA A 90 -0.17 -23.23 4.17
C ALA A 90 1.02 -23.67 3.33
N GLN A 91 0.85 -23.64 2.01
CA GLN A 91 1.92 -23.95 1.05
C GLN A 91 2.45 -22.67 0.41
N PRO A 92 3.73 -22.65 -0.01
CA PRO A 92 4.25 -21.57 -0.84
C PRO A 92 3.40 -21.40 -2.10
N ALA A 93 3.24 -20.15 -2.55
CA ALA A 93 2.68 -19.91 -3.86
C ALA A 93 3.60 -20.56 -4.91
N SER A 94 3.02 -21.34 -5.83
CA SER A 94 3.74 -21.81 -7.01
C SER A 94 4.06 -20.62 -7.91
N VAL A 95 5.33 -20.48 -8.27
CA VAL A 95 5.82 -19.47 -9.23
C VAL A 95 5.50 -19.90 -10.65
#